data_AF-A0A4S4MP96-F1
#
_entry.id   AF-A0A4S4MP96-F1
#
_cell.length_a   1.000
_cell.length_b   1.000
_cell.length_c   1.000
_cell.angle_alpha   90.00
_cell.angle_beta   90.00
_cell.angle_gamma   90.00
#
_symmetry.space_group_name_H-M   'P 1'
#
loop_
_entity.id
_entity.type
_entity.pdbx_description
1 polymer ?
#
loop_
_entity_poly.entity_id
_entity_poly.type
_entity_poly.pdbx_seq_one_letter_code
_entity_poly.pdbx_strand_id
1 'polypeptide(L)'
;MVGLPKLDAADGAVLEDFRISLWKPFQDNYEDKWDQEKWDAAVEDFEARQDPAALLSLREQKIIPPWDAVAAQIQKGPPPFLRPGWKSPLLGKSVDLEWIDRDAFTWIQGSREGWRTKKVLVIEFWASWCRPCHRVFQHLSEMTDHPDVKVLTYNHEGIFNQSPTDTDALKAFIQEHGNINYPVFVDENRVAIDAIFRPGQNLSIPLVFIITPKDGVVHWIGNADAEDMGEPLEKVLSSL
;
A
#
# COMPACT_ATOMS: atom_id res chain seq x y z
N MET A 1 -5.53 20.11 6.19
CA MET A 1 -4.75 19.34 7.18
C MET A 1 -4.94 20.03 8.52
N VAL A 2 -5.85 19.56 9.37
CA VAL A 2 -5.96 20.07 10.75
C VAL A 2 -4.75 19.52 11.49
N GLY A 3 -3.81 20.38 11.86
CA GLY A 3 -2.62 19.97 12.59
C GLY A 3 -3.03 19.27 13.88
N LEU A 4 -2.40 18.13 14.18
CA LEU A 4 -2.51 17.50 15.49
C LEU A 4 -2.23 18.57 16.56
N PRO A 5 -3.04 18.66 17.63
CA PRO A 5 -2.80 19.61 18.71
C PRO A 5 -1.36 19.48 19.21
N LYS A 6 -0.73 20.60 19.57
CA LYS A 6 0.54 20.54 20.32
C LYS A 6 0.22 19.96 21.68
N LEU A 7 0.48 18.67 21.83
CA LEU A 7 0.43 17.94 23.09
C LEU A 7 1.37 18.66 24.07
N ASP A 8 0.88 18.98 25.27
CA ASP A 8 1.74 19.53 26.30
C ASP A 8 2.76 18.48 26.80
N ALA A 9 3.64 18.87 27.72
CA ALA A 9 4.68 17.97 28.21
C ALA A 9 4.12 16.75 28.98
N ALA A 10 2.95 16.88 29.63
CA ALA A 10 2.33 15.79 30.37
C ALA A 10 1.58 14.85 29.43
N ASP A 11 0.82 15.38 28.48
CA ASP A 11 0.19 14.65 27.39
C ASP A 11 1.22 13.84 26.59
N GLY A 12 2.37 14.46 26.29
CA GLY A 12 3.48 13.79 25.62
C GLY A 12 4.07 12.62 26.42
N ALA A 13 4.15 12.75 27.75
CA ALA A 13 4.65 11.68 28.61
C ALA A 13 3.68 10.49 28.68
N VAL A 14 2.37 10.75 28.82
CA VAL A 14 1.35 9.70 28.83
C VAL A 14 1.31 8.95 27.50
N LEU A 15 1.43 9.67 26.38
CA LEU A 15 1.42 9.05 25.05
C LEU A 15 2.69 8.22 24.78
N GLU A 16 3.84 8.67 25.27
CA GLU A 16 5.07 7.91 25.15
C GLU A 16 5.05 6.64 26.02
N ASP A 17 4.54 6.72 27.25
CA ASP A 17 4.35 5.54 28.10
C ASP A 17 3.30 4.58 27.50
N PHE A 18 2.21 5.10 26.92
CA PHE A 18 1.24 4.29 26.19
C PHE A 18 1.93 3.53 25.04
N ARG A 19 2.78 4.22 24.27
CA ARG A 19 3.53 3.62 23.17
C ARG A 19 4.48 2.52 23.65
N ILE A 20 5.18 2.74 24.76
CA ILE A 20 6.20 1.82 25.28
C ILE A 20 5.61 0.65 26.06
N SER A 21 4.58 0.89 26.87
CA SER A 21 4.04 -0.07 27.84
C SER A 21 2.85 -0.87 27.29
N LEU A 22 2.02 -0.27 26.43
CA LEU A 22 0.82 -0.93 25.91
C LEU A 22 0.90 -1.24 24.42
N TRP A 23 1.41 -0.32 23.60
CA TRP A 23 1.44 -0.54 22.14
C TRP A 23 2.57 -1.49 21.72
N LYS A 24 3.83 -1.08 21.91
CA LYS A 24 5.02 -1.80 21.45
C LYS A 24 5.10 -3.26 21.93
N PRO A 25 4.83 -3.60 23.21
CA PRO A 25 5.00 -4.96 23.71
C PRO A 25 3.96 -5.96 23.19
N PHE A 26 2.86 -5.46 22.63
CA PHE A 26 1.74 -6.27 22.16
C PHE A 26 1.58 -6.25 20.64
N GLN A 27 2.45 -5.58 19.88
CA GLN A 27 2.32 -5.48 18.41
C GLN A 27 2.30 -6.85 17.70
N ASP A 28 2.90 -7.87 18.32
CA ASP A 28 2.92 -9.25 17.81
C ASP A 28 1.90 -10.18 18.48
N ASN A 29 1.10 -9.67 19.42
CA ASN A 29 0.11 -10.43 20.18
C ASN A 29 -1.26 -10.46 19.49
N TYR A 30 -1.31 -10.56 18.17
CA TYR A 30 -2.57 -10.62 17.44
C TYR A 30 -3.08 -12.07 17.30
N GLU A 31 -4.37 -12.20 17.03
CA GLU A 31 -5.08 -13.45 16.76
C GLU A 31 -4.85 -14.51 17.85
N ASP A 32 -4.24 -15.64 17.51
CA ASP A 32 -3.98 -16.77 18.41
C ASP A 32 -2.92 -16.46 19.47
N LYS A 33 -2.14 -15.39 19.28
CA LYS A 33 -1.11 -14.92 20.23
C LYS A 33 -1.64 -13.91 21.25
N TRP A 34 -2.92 -13.54 21.16
CA TRP A 34 -3.51 -12.60 22.09
C TRP A 34 -3.57 -13.19 23.50
N ASP A 35 -3.09 -12.42 24.46
CA ASP A 35 -3.07 -12.76 25.88
C ASP A 35 -3.80 -11.68 26.66
N GLN A 36 -5.06 -11.96 26.99
CA GLN A 36 -5.95 -11.02 27.67
C GLN A 36 -5.47 -10.72 29.09
N GLU A 37 -4.99 -11.72 29.82
CA GLU A 37 -4.51 -11.54 31.19
C GLU A 37 -3.27 -10.64 31.23
N LYS A 38 -2.34 -10.85 30.29
CA LYS A 38 -1.17 -9.98 30.14
C LYS A 38 -1.56 -8.55 29.76
N TRP A 39 -2.55 -8.38 28.89
CA TRP A 39 -3.06 -7.06 28.52
C TRP A 39 -3.67 -6.34 29.72
N ASP A 40 -4.56 -7.01 30.46
CA ASP A 40 -5.24 -6.43 31.62
C ASP A 40 -4.24 -5.99 32.70
N ALA A 41 -3.22 -6.82 32.98
CA ALA A 41 -2.16 -6.48 33.91
C ALA A 41 -1.32 -5.28 33.44
N ALA A 42 -1.03 -5.18 32.14
CA ALA A 42 -0.28 -4.05 31.59
C ALA A 42 -1.09 -2.74 31.64
N VAL A 43 -2.41 -2.82 31.41
CA VAL A 43 -3.32 -1.68 31.54
C VAL A 43 -3.41 -1.20 32.98
N GLU A 44 -3.53 -2.12 33.94
CA GLU A 44 -3.56 -1.78 35.37
C GLU A 44 -2.26 -1.06 35.79
N ASP A 45 -1.10 -1.60 35.39
CA ASP A 45 0.20 -0.99 35.69
C ASP A 45 0.40 0.37 34.99
N PHE A 46 -0.09 0.52 33.76
CA PHE A 46 -0.09 1.79 33.05
C PHE A 46 -0.94 2.83 33.78
N GLU A 47 -2.22 2.51 34.08
CA GLU A 47 -3.15 3.44 34.73
C GLU A 47 -2.68 3.85 36.14
N ALA A 48 -2.08 2.93 36.90
CA ALA A 48 -1.52 3.21 38.23
C ALA A 48 -0.38 4.25 38.20
N ARG A 49 0.28 4.44 37.05
CA ARG A 49 1.37 5.41 36.86
C ARG A 49 0.93 6.75 36.25
N GLN A 50 -0.28 6.85 35.71
CA GLN A 50 -0.75 8.07 35.05
C GLN A 50 -1.46 9.03 36.02
N ASP A 51 -1.41 10.33 35.69
CA ASP A 51 -2.35 11.30 36.26
C ASP A 51 -3.77 11.03 35.69
N PRO A 52 -4.77 10.71 36.53
CA PRO A 52 -6.13 10.45 36.07
C PRO A 52 -6.75 11.61 35.28
N ALA A 53 -6.42 12.86 35.59
CA ALA A 53 -6.97 14.02 34.90
C ALA A 53 -6.38 14.17 33.48
N ALA A 54 -5.06 13.94 33.34
CA ALA A 54 -4.39 13.96 32.04
C ALA A 54 -4.89 12.83 31.13
N LEU A 55 -5.02 11.60 31.65
CA LEU A 55 -5.55 10.47 30.90
C LEU A 55 -7.00 10.70 30.47
N LEU A 56 -7.83 11.28 31.34
CA LEU A 56 -9.22 11.64 31.01
C LEU A 56 -9.28 12.68 29.88
N SER A 57 -8.47 13.74 29.96
CA SER A 57 -8.37 14.77 28.91
C SER A 57 -8.01 14.17 27.55
N LEU A 58 -7.02 13.28 27.49
CA LEU A 58 -6.61 12.60 26.26
C LEU A 58 -7.72 11.72 25.67
N ARG A 59 -8.55 11.09 26.53
CA ARG A 59 -9.72 10.31 26.09
C ARG A 59 -10.85 11.21 25.57
N GLU A 60 -11.13 12.33 26.22
CA GLU A 60 -12.13 13.30 25.76
C GLU A 60 -11.76 13.91 24.41
N GLN A 61 -10.46 14.14 24.17
CA GLN A 61 -9.90 14.58 22.89
C GLN A 61 -9.81 13.44 21.84
N LYS A 62 -10.18 12.20 22.21
CA LYS A 62 -10.11 11.00 21.35
C LYS A 62 -8.71 10.67 20.85
N ILE A 63 -7.69 11.07 21.60
CA ILE A 63 -6.28 10.80 21.29
C ILE A 63 -5.93 9.37 21.75
N ILE A 64 -6.36 9.00 22.95
CA ILE A 64 -6.27 7.62 23.45
C ILE A 64 -7.67 6.99 23.40
N PRO A 65 -7.87 5.93 22.61
CA PRO A 65 -9.13 5.18 22.61
C PRO A 65 -9.37 4.44 23.94
N PRO A 66 -10.62 4.01 24.21
CA PRO A 66 -10.90 3.04 25.27
C PRO A 66 -10.06 1.76 25.13
N TRP A 67 -9.68 1.15 26.26
CA TRP A 67 -8.75 0.01 26.25
C TRP A 67 -9.27 -1.23 25.54
N ASP A 68 -10.58 -1.47 25.56
CA ASP A 68 -11.22 -2.52 24.78
C ASP A 68 -11.07 -2.28 23.28
N ALA A 69 -11.16 -1.03 22.83
CA ALA A 69 -10.92 -0.67 21.43
C ALA A 69 -9.44 -0.82 21.05
N VAL A 70 -8.51 -0.45 21.94
CA VAL A 70 -7.07 -0.67 21.72
C VAL A 70 -6.75 -2.16 21.67
N ALA A 71 -7.25 -2.93 22.62
CA ALA A 71 -7.12 -4.38 22.69
C ALA A 71 -7.67 -5.04 21.42
N ALA A 72 -8.90 -4.70 21.01
CA ALA A 72 -9.51 -5.24 19.80
C ALA A 72 -8.68 -4.91 18.54
N GLN A 73 -8.10 -3.71 18.46
CA GLN A 73 -7.25 -3.32 17.32
C GLN A 73 -5.92 -4.09 17.31
N ILE A 74 -5.29 -4.28 18.48
CA ILE A 74 -4.05 -5.06 18.59
C ILE A 74 -4.34 -6.53 18.33
N GLN A 75 -5.37 -7.10 18.94
CA GLN A 75 -5.81 -8.48 18.76
C GLN A 75 -6.16 -8.78 17.30
N LYS A 76 -6.78 -7.85 16.57
CA LYS A 76 -7.02 -7.99 15.13
C LYS A 76 -5.71 -8.04 14.32
N GLY A 77 -4.66 -7.41 14.83
CA GLY A 77 -3.36 -7.30 14.19
C GLY A 77 -3.36 -6.39 12.96
N PRO A 78 -2.18 -6.20 12.34
CA PRO A 78 -2.09 -5.50 11.08
C PRO A 78 -2.78 -6.31 9.97
N PRO A 79 -3.19 -5.67 8.86
CA PRO A 79 -3.67 -6.36 7.67
C PRO A 79 -2.73 -7.51 7.25
N PRO A 80 -3.24 -8.64 6.73
CA PRO A 80 -2.43 -9.82 6.41
C PRO A 80 -1.20 -9.53 5.55
N PHE A 81 -1.31 -8.63 4.57
CA PHE A 81 -0.20 -8.27 3.67
C PHE A 81 0.96 -7.52 4.33
N LEU A 82 0.79 -7.03 5.56
CA LEU A 82 1.87 -6.43 6.36
C LEU A 82 2.49 -7.43 7.34
N ARG A 83 2.04 -8.68 7.36
CA ARG A 83 2.51 -9.69 8.31
C ARG A 83 3.73 -10.43 7.75
N PRO A 84 4.73 -10.75 8.59
CA PRO A 84 5.90 -11.52 8.17
C PRO A 84 5.50 -12.85 7.51
N GLY A 85 6.12 -13.14 6.36
CA GLY A 85 5.91 -14.39 5.63
C GLY A 85 4.62 -14.47 4.82
N TRP A 86 3.77 -13.43 4.85
CA TRP A 86 2.60 -13.38 3.97
C TRP A 86 3.03 -13.36 2.49
N LYS A 87 2.22 -14.00 1.65
CA LYS A 87 2.38 -13.99 0.19
C LYS A 87 1.03 -13.77 -0.47
N SER A 88 1.03 -13.02 -1.56
CA SER A 88 -0.17 -12.80 -2.36
C SER A 88 -0.76 -14.13 -2.85
N PRO A 89 -2.10 -14.27 -2.87
CA PRO A 89 -2.78 -15.40 -3.50
C PRO A 89 -2.48 -15.55 -5.00
N LEU A 90 -2.06 -14.47 -5.67
CA LEU A 90 -1.74 -14.47 -7.09
C LEU A 90 -0.29 -14.88 -7.37
N LEU A 91 0.59 -14.90 -6.37
CA LEU A 91 2.00 -15.22 -6.59
C LEU A 91 2.17 -16.65 -7.15
N GLY A 92 2.83 -16.76 -8.30
CA GLY A 92 3.00 -18.01 -9.04
C GLY A 92 1.73 -18.52 -9.72
N LYS A 93 0.66 -17.72 -9.79
CA LYS A 93 -0.60 -18.06 -10.47
C LYS A 93 -0.71 -17.31 -11.79
N SER A 94 -1.42 -17.92 -12.73
CA SER A 94 -1.83 -17.28 -13.96
C SER A 94 -3.04 -16.38 -13.70
N VAL A 95 -3.02 -15.16 -14.22
CA VAL A 95 -4.14 -14.20 -14.20
C VAL A 95 -4.64 -13.92 -15.60
N ASP A 96 -5.94 -13.62 -15.72
CA ASP A 96 -6.50 -13.07 -16.96
C ASP A 96 -5.92 -11.67 -17.19
N LEU A 97 -5.45 -11.40 -18.41
CA LEU A 97 -4.88 -10.12 -18.83
C LEU A 97 -5.69 -9.48 -19.97
N GLU A 98 -6.80 -10.10 -20.41
CA GLU A 98 -7.66 -9.55 -21.48
C GLU A 98 -8.30 -8.20 -21.11
N TRP A 99 -8.37 -7.90 -19.81
CA TRP A 99 -8.85 -6.62 -19.31
C TRP A 99 -7.97 -5.43 -19.76
N ILE A 100 -6.68 -5.65 -20.07
CA ILE A 100 -5.75 -4.59 -20.53
C ILE A 100 -6.23 -3.98 -21.85
N ASP A 101 -6.83 -4.78 -22.72
CA ASP A 101 -7.27 -4.37 -24.07
C ASP A 101 -8.68 -3.75 -24.08
N ARG A 102 -9.39 -3.77 -22.95
CA ARG A 102 -10.74 -3.18 -22.85
C ARG A 102 -10.68 -1.67 -23.00
N ASP A 103 -11.68 -1.11 -23.68
CA ASP A 103 -11.87 0.34 -23.78
C ASP A 103 -12.60 0.87 -22.54
N ALA A 104 -11.93 0.75 -21.38
CA ALA A 104 -12.51 1.07 -20.07
C ALA A 104 -11.68 2.07 -19.25
N PHE A 105 -10.57 2.56 -19.82
CA PHE A 105 -9.62 3.43 -19.14
C PHE A 105 -9.59 4.80 -19.79
N THR A 106 -9.47 5.87 -18.99
CA THR A 106 -9.12 7.18 -19.55
C THR A 106 -7.63 7.22 -19.82
N TRP A 107 -7.27 7.44 -21.08
CA TRP A 107 -5.88 7.53 -21.51
C TRP A 107 -5.28 8.90 -21.19
N ILE A 108 -4.13 8.91 -20.50
CA ILE A 108 -3.40 10.14 -20.18
C ILE A 108 -2.17 10.29 -21.07
N GLN A 109 -1.32 9.27 -21.14
CA GLN A 109 -0.13 9.26 -22.00
C GLN A 109 0.40 7.85 -22.29
N GLY A 110 1.34 7.75 -23.24
CA GLY A 110 1.99 6.49 -23.61
C GLY A 110 1.09 5.55 -24.40
N SER A 111 1.42 4.26 -24.46
CA SER A 111 0.62 3.30 -25.21
C SER A 111 0.64 1.92 -24.55
N ARG A 112 -0.50 1.21 -24.59
CA ARG A 112 -0.59 -0.19 -24.15
C ARG A 112 -0.10 -1.17 -25.22
N GLU A 113 0.01 -0.74 -26.47
CA GLU A 113 0.29 -1.62 -27.61
C GLU A 113 1.57 -2.45 -27.45
N GLY A 114 1.55 -3.65 -28.02
CA GLY A 114 2.68 -4.58 -28.04
C GLY A 114 2.99 -5.23 -26.69
N TRP A 115 2.15 -5.07 -25.66
CA TRP A 115 2.39 -5.69 -24.35
C TRP A 115 2.45 -7.22 -24.43
N ARG A 116 1.64 -7.84 -25.31
CA ARG A 116 1.57 -9.31 -25.48
C ARG A 116 2.84 -9.94 -26.05
N THR A 117 3.64 -9.17 -26.78
CA THR A 117 4.88 -9.66 -27.42
C THR A 117 6.11 -9.45 -26.56
N LYS A 118 5.99 -8.76 -25.42
CA LYS A 118 7.08 -8.62 -24.46
C LYS A 118 7.24 -9.88 -23.63
N LYS A 119 8.47 -10.11 -23.14
CA LYS A 119 8.75 -11.22 -22.22
C LYS A 119 8.18 -10.94 -20.84
N VAL A 120 8.25 -9.68 -20.42
CA VAL A 120 7.81 -9.24 -19.09
C VAL A 120 6.87 -8.05 -19.22
N LEU A 121 5.80 -8.09 -18.44
CA LEU A 121 4.88 -7.00 -18.21
C LEU A 121 4.97 -6.57 -16.75
N VAL A 122 5.30 -5.30 -16.55
CA VAL A 122 5.29 -4.61 -15.27
C VAL A 122 4.00 -3.80 -15.20
N ILE A 123 3.14 -4.11 -14.23
CA ILE A 123 1.90 -3.37 -13.98
C ILE A 123 2.00 -2.65 -12.65
N GLU A 124 1.74 -1.36 -12.61
CA GLU A 124 1.78 -0.57 -11.37
C GLU A 124 0.46 0.14 -11.08
N PHE A 125 0.09 0.20 -9.79
CA PHE A 125 -1.06 0.94 -9.27
C PHE A 125 -0.59 2.08 -8.36
N TRP A 126 -1.12 3.28 -8.60
CA TRP A 126 -0.72 4.49 -7.88
C TRP A 126 -1.79 5.59 -7.83
N ALA A 127 -1.46 6.66 -7.10
CA ALA A 127 -2.23 7.90 -7.04
C ALA A 127 -1.29 9.10 -6.84
N SER A 128 -1.67 10.29 -7.28
CA SER A 128 -0.84 11.50 -7.21
C SER A 128 -0.52 11.92 -5.77
N TRP A 129 -1.45 11.71 -4.85
CA TRP A 129 -1.26 12.00 -3.42
C TRP A 129 -0.34 11.00 -2.70
N CYS A 130 -0.02 9.87 -3.33
CA CYS A 130 0.80 8.81 -2.76
C CYS A 130 2.28 9.19 -2.79
N ARG A 131 2.77 9.79 -1.71
CA ARG A 131 4.20 10.13 -1.57
C ARG A 131 5.15 8.93 -1.73
N PRO A 132 4.86 7.71 -1.23
CA PRO A 132 5.67 6.54 -1.52
C PRO A 132 5.80 6.25 -3.02
N CYS A 133 4.72 6.40 -3.79
CA CYS A 133 4.70 6.17 -5.22
C CYS A 133 5.71 7.06 -5.97
N HIS A 134 5.91 8.29 -5.49
CA HIS A 134 6.84 9.24 -6.13
C HIS A 134 8.29 8.74 -6.18
N ARG A 135 8.68 7.86 -5.25
CA ARG A 135 10.03 7.26 -5.23
C ARG A 135 10.22 6.17 -6.28
N VAL A 136 9.12 5.64 -6.83
CA VAL A 136 9.11 4.55 -7.82
C VAL A 136 9.07 5.07 -9.25
N PHE A 137 8.61 6.32 -9.48
CA PHE A 137 8.45 6.90 -10.81
C PHE A 137 9.71 6.83 -11.67
N GLN A 138 10.87 7.20 -11.11
CA GLN A 138 12.13 7.17 -11.86
C GLN A 138 12.49 5.74 -12.27
N HIS A 139 12.31 4.75 -11.38
CA HIS A 139 12.64 3.36 -11.69
C HIS A 139 11.73 2.76 -12.76
N LEU A 140 10.42 3.04 -12.73
CA LEU A 140 9.52 2.62 -13.79
C LEU A 140 9.86 3.27 -15.13
N SER A 141 10.26 4.54 -15.09
CA SER A 141 10.71 5.28 -16.26
C SER A 141 11.99 4.74 -16.88
N GLU A 142 12.92 4.23 -16.07
CA GLU A 142 14.12 3.55 -16.55
C GLU A 142 13.80 2.18 -17.15
N MET A 143 12.82 1.46 -16.59
CA MET A 143 12.39 0.15 -17.09
C MET A 143 11.76 0.20 -18.49
N THR A 144 11.21 1.34 -18.92
CA THR A 144 10.63 1.44 -20.28
C THR A 144 11.66 1.31 -21.39
N ASP A 145 12.94 1.55 -21.09
CA ASP A 145 14.04 1.44 -22.06
C ASP A 145 14.44 -0.03 -22.31
N HIS A 146 13.99 -0.96 -21.46
CA HIS A 146 14.34 -2.37 -21.60
C HIS A 146 13.55 -3.05 -22.75
N PRO A 147 14.21 -3.65 -23.75
CA PRO A 147 13.55 -4.12 -24.97
C PRO A 147 12.55 -5.24 -24.74
N ASP A 148 12.75 -6.06 -23.71
CA ASP A 148 11.88 -7.20 -23.36
C ASP A 148 10.79 -6.87 -22.33
N VAL A 149 10.72 -5.62 -21.85
CA VAL A 149 9.77 -5.19 -20.81
C VAL A 149 8.69 -4.29 -21.42
N LYS A 150 7.46 -4.45 -20.93
CA LYS A 150 6.40 -3.44 -21.06
C LYS A 150 6.06 -2.92 -19.67
N VAL A 151 6.02 -1.61 -19.49
CA VAL A 151 5.44 -0.98 -18.31
C VAL A 151 4.05 -0.45 -18.65
N LEU A 152 3.06 -0.76 -17.82
CA LEU A 152 1.71 -0.18 -17.85
C LEU A 152 1.34 0.29 -16.44
N THR A 153 0.88 1.53 -16.30
CA THR A 153 0.50 2.04 -14.97
C THR A 153 -0.96 2.47 -14.95
N TYR A 154 -1.62 2.18 -13.83
CA TYR A 154 -3.04 2.43 -13.59
C TYR A 154 -3.16 3.35 -12.38
N ASN A 155 -3.50 4.60 -12.66
CA ASN A 155 -3.81 5.60 -11.65
C ASN A 155 -5.29 5.49 -11.25
N HIS A 156 -5.57 5.65 -9.95
CA HIS A 156 -6.91 6.02 -9.49
C HIS A 156 -6.79 6.80 -8.17
N GLU A 157 -7.13 8.10 -8.18
CA GLU A 157 -7.00 8.96 -6.99
C GLU A 157 -7.87 8.48 -5.83
N GLY A 158 -9.00 7.82 -6.11
CA GLY A 158 -9.84 7.19 -5.11
C GLY A 158 -9.62 5.70 -4.93
N ILE A 159 -8.44 5.15 -5.19
CA ILE A 159 -8.20 3.69 -5.11
C ILE A 159 -8.73 3.06 -3.80
N PHE A 160 -8.63 3.78 -2.66
CA PHE A 160 -9.10 3.32 -1.34
C PHE A 160 -10.43 3.90 -0.84
N ASN A 161 -10.94 4.98 -1.43
CA ASN A 161 -12.12 5.69 -0.92
C ASN A 161 -13.19 6.01 -1.98
N GLN A 162 -12.97 5.57 -3.23
CA GLN A 162 -13.87 5.78 -4.36
C GLN A 162 -14.08 7.24 -4.75
N SER A 163 -13.20 8.15 -4.34
CA SER A 163 -13.18 9.51 -4.89
C SER A 163 -12.85 9.47 -6.40
N PRO A 164 -13.51 10.33 -7.21
CA PRO A 164 -13.22 10.39 -8.64
C PRO A 164 -11.82 10.92 -8.91
N THR A 165 -11.30 10.63 -10.10
CA THR A 165 -10.02 11.16 -10.57
C THR A 165 -10.22 12.47 -11.34
N ASP A 166 -9.62 13.56 -10.88
CA ASP A 166 -9.52 14.79 -11.67
C ASP A 166 -8.40 14.64 -12.71
N THR A 167 -8.77 14.35 -13.95
CA THR A 167 -7.82 14.08 -15.03
C THR A 167 -6.98 15.29 -15.43
N ASP A 168 -7.49 16.51 -15.25
CA ASP A 168 -6.76 17.72 -15.62
C ASP A 168 -5.71 18.05 -14.54
N ALA A 169 -6.08 17.90 -13.27
CA ALA A 169 -5.12 17.97 -12.17
C ALA A 169 -4.03 16.88 -12.29
N LEU A 170 -4.40 15.65 -12.67
CA LEU A 170 -3.46 14.56 -12.90
C LEU A 170 -2.48 14.87 -14.04
N LYS A 171 -2.96 15.42 -15.17
CA LYS A 171 -2.10 15.83 -16.28
C LYS A 171 -1.11 16.92 -15.87
N ALA A 172 -1.57 17.92 -15.11
CA ALA A 172 -0.70 18.97 -14.58
C ALA A 172 0.37 18.38 -13.65
N PHE A 173 -0.03 17.49 -12.74
CA PHE A 173 0.90 16.77 -11.86
C PHE A 173 1.97 16.02 -12.66
N ILE A 174 1.59 15.27 -13.70
CA ILE A 174 2.54 14.52 -14.55
C ILE A 174 3.50 15.47 -15.29
N GLN A 175 3.02 16.62 -15.78
CA GLN A 175 3.88 17.59 -16.45
C GLN A 175 4.90 18.24 -15.50
N GLU A 176 4.50 18.50 -14.25
CA GLU A 176 5.41 19.00 -13.21
C GLU A 176 6.42 17.93 -12.78
N HIS A 177 5.99 16.67 -12.73
CA HIS A 177 6.83 15.50 -12.45
C HIS A 177 7.46 14.95 -13.73
N GLY A 178 8.54 15.59 -14.19
CA GLY A 178 9.26 15.23 -15.42
C GLY A 178 9.92 13.84 -15.45
N ASN A 179 9.69 12.99 -14.45
CA ASN A 179 10.20 11.63 -14.32
C ASN A 179 9.11 10.55 -14.47
N ILE A 180 7.96 10.89 -15.03
CA ILE A 180 6.88 9.97 -15.38
C ILE A 180 6.82 9.86 -16.92
N ASN A 181 7.67 9.02 -17.52
CA ASN A 181 7.79 8.89 -18.98
C ASN A 181 7.11 7.62 -19.55
N TYR A 182 6.37 6.89 -18.71
CA TYR A 182 5.71 5.63 -19.02
C TYR A 182 4.20 5.80 -19.29
N PRO A 183 3.53 4.77 -19.83
CA PRO A 183 2.08 4.79 -20.05
C PRO A 183 1.29 4.96 -18.77
N VAL A 184 0.35 5.91 -18.77
CA VAL A 184 -0.57 6.20 -17.65
C VAL A 184 -2.02 6.09 -18.12
N PHE A 185 -2.78 5.25 -17.43
CA PHE A 185 -4.20 5.04 -17.63
C PHE A 185 -4.94 5.31 -16.33
N VAL A 186 -6.10 5.97 -16.39
CA VAL A 186 -6.98 6.14 -15.23
C VAL A 186 -8.00 5.01 -15.21
N ASP A 187 -8.05 4.28 -14.10
CA ASP A 187 -8.94 3.14 -13.88
C ASP A 187 -10.21 3.54 -13.10
N GLU A 188 -10.93 4.52 -13.62
CA GLU A 188 -12.14 5.08 -12.99
C GLU A 188 -13.23 3.99 -12.79
N ASN A 189 -13.29 3.03 -13.73
CA ASN A 189 -14.22 1.90 -13.70
C ASN A 189 -13.72 0.71 -12.87
N ARG A 190 -12.54 0.81 -12.24
CA ARG A 190 -11.92 -0.23 -11.40
C ARG A 190 -11.68 -1.57 -12.10
N VAL A 191 -11.52 -1.57 -13.42
CA VAL A 191 -11.30 -2.78 -14.21
C VAL A 191 -9.96 -3.43 -13.84
N ALA A 192 -8.87 -2.67 -13.77
CA ALA A 192 -7.56 -3.19 -13.37
C ALA A 192 -7.53 -3.52 -11.87
N ILE A 193 -8.17 -2.67 -11.06
CA ILE A 193 -8.29 -2.88 -9.61
C ILE A 193 -9.00 -4.19 -9.29
N ASP A 194 -10.08 -4.51 -9.99
CA ASP A 194 -10.86 -5.73 -9.78
C ASP A 194 -10.19 -6.96 -10.37
N ALA A 195 -9.43 -6.78 -11.47
CA ALA A 195 -8.75 -7.88 -12.13
C ALA A 195 -7.57 -8.43 -11.30
N ILE A 196 -6.71 -7.56 -10.76
CA ILE A 196 -5.46 -8.01 -10.11
C ILE A 196 -5.12 -7.33 -8.79
N PHE A 197 -5.48 -6.06 -8.55
CA PHE A 197 -5.15 -5.37 -7.29
C PHE A 197 -5.86 -6.00 -6.09
N ARG A 198 -7.20 -6.12 -6.16
CA ARG A 198 -8.02 -6.71 -5.08
C ARG A 198 -7.75 -8.21 -4.91
N PRO A 199 -7.72 -9.03 -5.98
CA PRO A 199 -7.39 -10.45 -5.84
C PRO A 199 -5.95 -10.69 -5.38
N GLY A 200 -5.03 -9.77 -5.68
CA GLY A 200 -3.65 -9.79 -5.20
C GLY A 200 -3.52 -9.62 -3.69
N GLN A 201 -4.52 -9.04 -3.02
CA GLN A 201 -4.61 -8.85 -1.57
C GLN A 201 -3.44 -8.11 -0.90
N ASN A 202 -2.49 -7.56 -1.69
CA ASN A 202 -1.51 -6.59 -1.21
C ASN A 202 -2.11 -5.19 -1.39
N LEU A 203 -3.02 -4.81 -0.49
CA LEU A 203 -3.89 -3.63 -0.64
C LEU A 203 -3.17 -2.34 -0.21
N SER A 204 -1.99 -2.09 -0.78
CA SER A 204 -1.18 -0.89 -0.58
C SER A 204 -0.81 -0.26 -1.93
N ILE A 205 -0.29 0.97 -1.93
CA ILE A 205 0.36 1.58 -3.11
C ILE A 205 1.69 2.24 -2.70
N PRO A 206 2.68 2.33 -3.61
CA PRO A 206 2.69 1.79 -4.97
C PRO A 206 2.63 0.25 -4.94
N LEU A 207 1.84 -0.35 -5.82
CA LEU A 207 1.79 -1.81 -5.94
C LEU A 207 2.18 -2.21 -7.34
N VAL A 208 3.22 -3.02 -7.45
CA VAL A 208 3.76 -3.47 -8.73
C VAL A 208 3.61 -4.98 -8.87
N PHE A 209 3.26 -5.42 -10.07
CA PHE A 209 3.23 -6.80 -10.51
C PHE A 209 4.25 -7.02 -11.62
N ILE A 210 5.02 -8.10 -11.53
CA ILE A 210 5.86 -8.60 -12.63
C ILE A 210 5.22 -9.88 -13.15
N ILE A 211 4.80 -9.85 -14.42
CA ILE A 211 3.97 -10.89 -15.04
C ILE A 211 4.59 -11.31 -16.37
N THR A 212 4.55 -12.59 -16.70
CA THR A 212 4.86 -13.06 -18.06
C THR A 212 3.60 -12.98 -18.94
N PRO A 213 3.56 -12.15 -20.00
CA PRO A 213 2.36 -11.97 -20.82
C PRO A 213 1.88 -13.24 -21.51
N LYS A 214 2.82 -14.14 -21.86
CA LYS A 214 2.56 -15.37 -22.61
C LYS A 214 1.59 -16.32 -21.90
N ASP A 215 1.66 -16.40 -20.58
CA ASP A 215 0.90 -17.34 -19.74
C ASP A 215 0.21 -16.68 -18.55
N GLY A 216 0.35 -15.35 -18.41
CA GLY A 216 -0.24 -14.57 -17.32
C GLY A 216 0.35 -14.88 -15.95
N VAL A 217 1.48 -15.60 -15.85
CA VAL A 217 2.03 -16.00 -14.55
C VAL A 217 2.62 -14.79 -13.83
N VAL A 218 2.17 -14.59 -12.59
CA VAL A 218 2.70 -13.54 -11.72
C VAL A 218 3.93 -14.03 -10.97
N HIS A 219 5.07 -13.42 -11.24
CA HIS A 219 6.36 -13.78 -10.65
C HIS A 219 6.71 -12.98 -9.41
N TRP A 220 6.18 -11.76 -9.31
CA TRP A 220 6.40 -10.88 -8.16
C TRP A 220 5.25 -9.90 -7.98
N ILE A 221 4.95 -9.59 -6.72
CA ILE A 221 3.95 -8.61 -6.29
C ILE A 221 4.51 -7.94 -5.04
N GLY A 222 4.68 -6.62 -5.05
CA GLY A 222 5.25 -5.94 -3.89
C GLY A 222 5.06 -4.43 -3.90
N ASN A 223 5.30 -3.83 -2.74
CA ASN A 223 5.34 -2.38 -2.60
C ASN A 223 6.71 -1.87 -3.04
N ALA A 224 6.82 -1.41 -4.28
CA ALA A 224 8.10 -1.10 -4.94
C ALA A 224 8.89 0.08 -4.33
N ASP A 225 8.33 0.75 -3.33
CA ASP A 225 9.06 1.72 -2.51
C ASP A 225 9.80 1.05 -1.32
N ALA A 226 9.22 0.00 -0.77
CA ALA A 226 9.76 -0.71 0.39
C ALA A 226 10.52 -1.99 0.02
N GLU A 227 10.26 -2.54 -1.17
CA GLU A 227 10.77 -3.82 -1.66
C GLU A 227 11.55 -3.63 -2.96
N ASP A 228 12.63 -4.41 -3.14
CA ASP A 228 13.40 -4.41 -4.37
C ASP A 228 12.66 -5.16 -5.49
N MET A 229 12.26 -4.43 -6.53
CA MET A 229 11.67 -5.00 -7.75
C MET A 229 12.72 -5.36 -8.82
N GLY A 230 13.96 -4.88 -8.69
CA GLY A 230 15.04 -5.11 -9.65
C GLY A 230 15.51 -6.56 -9.68
N GLU A 231 15.84 -7.14 -8.52
CA GLU A 231 16.23 -8.55 -8.44
C GLU A 231 15.14 -9.50 -8.99
N PRO A 232 13.85 -9.36 -8.62
CA PRO A 232 12.77 -10.15 -9.23
C PRO A 232 12.67 -9.99 -10.75
N LEU A 233 12.81 -8.77 -11.27
CA LEU A 233 12.75 -8.49 -12.70
C LEU A 233 13.86 -9.22 -13.47
N GLU A 234 15.10 -9.07 -13.01
CA GLU A 234 16.27 -9.73 -13.61
C GLU A 234 16.15 -11.25 -13.57
N LYS A 235 15.66 -11.80 -12.45
CA LYS A 235 15.42 -13.24 -12.32
C LYS A 235 14.43 -13.74 -13.37
N VAL A 236 13.32 -13.03 -13.60
CA VAL A 236 12.34 -13.41 -14.61
C VAL A 236 12.95 -13.30 -16.01
N LEU A 237 13.61 -12.18 -16.33
CA LEU A 237 14.25 -11.97 -17.64
C LEU A 237 15.29 -13.05 -17.97
N SER A 238 16.08 -13.48 -16.99
CA SER A 238 17.09 -14.54 -17.16
C SER A 238 16.49 -15.95 -17.35
N SER A 239 15.20 -16.15 -17.03
CA SER A 239 14.52 -17.45 -17.09
C SER A 239 13.72 -17.69 -18.37
N LEU A 240 13.67 -16.70 -19.28
CA LEU A 240 12.82 -16.67 -20.50
C LEU A 240 13.62 -16.58 -21.81
#